data_AF-N9NEQ5-F1
#
_entry.id   AF-N9NEQ5-F1
#
_cell.length_a   1.000
_cell.length_b   1.000
_cell.length_c   1.000
_cell.angle_alpha   90.00
_cell.angle_beta   90.00
_cell.angle_gamma   90.00
#
_symmetry.space_group_name_H-M   'P 1'
#
loop_
_entity.id
_entity.type
_entity.pdbx_description
1 polymer ?
#
loop_
_entity_poly.entity_id
_entity_poly.type
_entity_poly.pdbx_seq_one_letter_code
_entity_poly.pdbx_strand_id
1 'polypeptide(L)'
;MNHVFKKIWNKSLGRMVVVSENAKGNVSSSSSRGTGMQGAVLAVRSGVFKLSALVLAVSGVMGGSAWAGLVCTTTGTSTGIPSSASATNAIACGVQNQASGSNSSALGVFNITSKNYSSALGVQNNASGDYSSAVGAANRATGSNSSALGSSNSALGINSSAVGFANTATDQSSALGSQNNASGYYSSAVGISNISSGYNGNALGYSNTASGYNGNALGSKNKAEGNYSSALGFQNDALGINSSAVGFGNTAMDQSSALGSQNNASGYYSSAVGVSNISSGYNGNALGYSNTASGYNGNALGGGNSALGDYSSAIGFANTASGQYGSAVGSYNKASGNSTIALGTENTASGEASSALGVRNTASGEASSALGVGNEA
;
A
#
# COMPACT_ATOMS: atom_id res chain seq x y z
N MET A 1 -5.66 40.93 13.16
CA MET A 1 -7.11 41.13 13.35
C MET A 1 -7.77 39.77 13.35
N ASN A 2 -8.23 39.27 14.51
CA ASN A 2 -8.84 37.94 14.66
C ASN A 2 -10.35 38.03 14.42
N HIS A 3 -10.84 37.36 13.37
CA HIS A 3 -12.28 37.13 13.17
C HIS A 3 -12.56 35.63 13.28
N VAL A 4 -12.90 35.16 14.47
CA VAL A 4 -13.37 33.78 14.68
C VAL A 4 -14.88 33.82 14.87
N PHE A 5 -15.61 33.35 13.85
CA PHE A 5 -17.06 33.16 13.91
C PHE A 5 -17.41 31.79 13.31
N LYS A 6 -18.29 31.04 14.00
CA LYS A 6 -18.79 29.75 13.52
C LYS A 6 -20.18 29.92 12.91
N LYS A 7 -20.41 29.31 11.74
CA LYS A 7 -21.72 29.30 11.08
C LYS A 7 -22.48 28.03 11.50
N ILE A 8 -23.69 28.19 12.01
CA ILE A 8 -24.51 27.10 12.54
C ILE A 8 -25.91 27.19 11.92
N TRP A 9 -26.49 26.05 11.55
CA TRP A 9 -27.85 25.96 11.02
C TRP A 9 -28.88 26.05 12.15
N ASN A 10 -29.73 27.08 12.16
CA ASN A 10 -30.78 27.23 13.15
C ASN A 10 -32.11 26.67 12.61
N LYS A 11 -32.54 25.53 13.19
CA LYS A 11 -33.76 24.83 12.79
C LYS A 11 -35.06 25.61 13.08
N SER A 12 -35.06 26.54 14.03
CA SER A 12 -36.26 27.34 14.35
C SER A 12 -36.50 28.48 13.36
N LEU A 13 -35.45 28.97 12.68
CA LEU A 13 -35.52 30.09 11.73
C LEU A 13 -35.29 29.65 10.28
N GLY A 14 -34.99 28.38 10.05
CA GLY A 14 -34.78 27.78 8.72
C GLY A 14 -33.60 28.37 7.93
N ARG A 15 -32.54 28.85 8.61
CA ARG A 15 -31.40 29.51 7.94
C ARG A 15 -30.08 29.36 8.71
N MET A 16 -28.96 29.60 8.01
CA MET A 16 -27.62 29.67 8.59
C MET A 16 -27.43 30.99 9.36
N VAL A 17 -26.92 30.90 10.59
CA VAL A 17 -26.66 32.06 11.46
C VAL A 17 -25.21 32.02 11.93
N VAL A 18 -24.58 33.19 12.06
CA VAL A 18 -23.18 33.35 12.46
C VAL A 18 -23.13 33.76 13.93
N VAL A 19 -22.37 33.03 14.75
CA VAL A 19 -22.29 33.28 16.21
C VAL A 19 -20.84 33.43 16.65
N SER A 20 -20.58 34.36 17.58
CA SER A 20 -19.27 34.57 18.21
C SER A 20 -19.05 33.55 19.33
N GLU A 21 -17.86 32.94 19.40
CA GLU A 21 -17.55 31.78 20.27
C GLU A 21 -17.51 32.07 21.78
N ASN A 22 -17.76 33.31 22.25
CA ASN A 22 -17.52 33.66 23.65
C ASN A 22 -18.77 33.86 24.55
N ALA A 23 -19.94 33.35 24.17
CA ALA A 23 -21.14 33.46 24.99
C ALA A 23 -21.28 32.29 26.00
N LYS A 24 -20.87 32.50 27.25
CA LYS A 24 -21.21 31.65 28.41
C LYS A 24 -22.63 31.99 28.91
N GLY A 25 -23.54 31.03 28.88
CA GLY A 25 -24.85 31.12 29.52
C GLY A 25 -24.89 30.36 30.84
N ASN A 26 -24.86 31.07 31.96
CA ASN A 26 -25.24 30.57 33.29
C ASN A 26 -26.78 30.58 33.39
N VAL A 27 -27.39 29.47 33.78
CA VAL A 27 -28.76 29.48 34.32
C VAL A 27 -28.84 28.55 35.52
N SER A 28 -28.97 29.17 36.69
CA SER A 28 -29.48 28.60 37.93
C SER A 28 -31.00 28.76 37.97
N SER A 29 -31.75 27.73 38.35
CA SER A 29 -33.11 27.89 38.85
C SER A 29 -33.53 26.73 39.77
N SER A 30 -33.88 27.12 41.00
CA SER A 30 -34.40 26.34 42.12
C SER A 30 -35.92 26.11 42.07
N SER A 31 -36.41 25.29 43.01
CA SER A 31 -37.80 25.01 43.45
C SER A 31 -38.45 23.78 42.79
N SER A 32 -39.20 22.89 43.47
CA SER A 32 -40.00 23.00 44.70
C SER A 32 -40.35 21.64 45.34
N ARG A 33 -40.39 21.65 46.69
CA ARG A 33 -41.25 20.94 47.69
C ARG A 33 -42.13 19.71 47.33
N GLY A 34 -42.12 18.74 48.25
CA GLY A 34 -43.22 17.82 48.62
C GLY A 34 -42.73 16.66 49.50
N THR A 35 -42.58 16.82 50.83
CA THR A 35 -43.50 16.39 51.92
C THR A 35 -43.99 14.94 51.91
N GLY A 36 -43.66 14.17 52.96
CA GLY A 36 -44.37 12.93 53.34
C GLY A 36 -43.68 12.10 54.43
N MET A 37 -43.98 12.43 55.70
CA MET A 37 -44.04 11.65 56.95
C MET A 37 -43.56 10.17 56.99
N GLN A 38 -42.61 9.83 57.87
CA GLN A 38 -42.75 9.32 59.26
C GLN A 38 -43.16 7.85 59.42
N GLY A 39 -42.36 7.12 60.22
CA GLY A 39 -42.67 5.78 60.72
C GLY A 39 -41.50 5.19 61.53
N ALA A 40 -41.35 5.63 62.78
CA ALA A 40 -40.46 5.02 63.77
C ALA A 40 -41.21 3.96 64.58
N VAL A 41 -40.59 2.82 64.92
CA VAL A 41 -40.80 2.12 66.21
C VAL A 41 -39.55 1.29 66.55
N LEU A 42 -39.11 1.44 67.81
CA LEU A 42 -38.04 0.77 68.55
C LEU A 42 -38.38 -0.69 68.93
N ALA A 43 -37.32 -1.45 69.28
CA ALA A 43 -37.17 -2.27 70.51
C ALA A 43 -36.67 -3.70 70.21
N VAL A 44 -35.78 -4.39 70.95
CA VAL A 44 -34.79 -4.16 72.04
C VAL A 44 -34.25 -5.57 72.39
N ARG A 45 -32.94 -5.71 72.65
CA ARG A 45 -32.26 -6.77 73.46
C ARG A 45 -32.37 -8.24 72.97
N SER A 46 -31.52 -9.21 73.28
CA SER A 46 -30.20 -9.37 73.95
C SER A 46 -29.94 -10.88 73.90
N GLY A 47 -28.71 -11.34 73.70
CA GLY A 47 -28.41 -12.76 73.92
C GLY A 47 -27.13 -13.22 73.25
N VAL A 48 -26.07 -13.35 74.04
CA VAL A 48 -24.78 -13.94 73.66
C VAL A 48 -24.81 -15.40 74.11
N PHE A 49 -24.53 -16.38 73.25
CA PHE A 49 -23.86 -17.66 73.63
C PHE A 49 -23.33 -18.43 72.39
N LYS A 50 -22.01 -18.30 72.19
CA LYS A 50 -20.94 -19.26 71.83
C LYS A 50 -21.10 -20.42 70.81
N LEU A 51 -20.01 -20.48 70.00
CA LEU A 51 -19.28 -21.62 69.43
C LEU A 51 -19.81 -22.32 68.17
N SER A 52 -19.26 -21.95 67.00
CA SER A 52 -18.25 -22.73 66.25
C SER A 52 -18.22 -22.32 64.77
N ALA A 53 -17.08 -22.55 64.10
CA ALA A 53 -16.80 -22.41 62.66
C ALA A 53 -16.24 -21.06 62.13
N LEU A 54 -14.93 -20.90 62.29
CA LEU A 54 -13.95 -20.68 61.21
C LEU A 54 -14.39 -19.86 59.96
N VAL A 55 -14.06 -18.56 59.91
CA VAL A 55 -13.69 -17.86 58.66
C VAL A 55 -12.73 -16.70 58.99
N LEU A 56 -11.56 -16.67 58.35
CA LEU A 56 -10.66 -15.51 58.32
C LEU A 56 -11.39 -14.32 57.67
N ALA A 57 -11.65 -13.26 58.43
CA ALA A 57 -12.06 -11.97 57.89
C ALA A 57 -10.90 -10.97 58.00
N VAL A 58 -10.25 -10.73 56.87
CA VAL A 58 -9.27 -9.66 56.67
C VAL A 58 -9.95 -8.33 56.96
N SER A 59 -9.52 -7.66 58.02
CA SER A 59 -9.80 -6.25 58.25
C SER A 59 -8.65 -5.46 57.64
N GLY A 60 -8.91 -4.58 56.67
CA GLY A 60 -7.82 -3.85 56.04
C GLY A 60 -8.23 -2.81 55.01
N VAL A 61 -8.52 -1.63 55.53
CA VAL A 61 -8.28 -0.33 54.89
C VAL A 61 -9.31 0.16 53.87
N MET A 62 -10.00 1.21 54.33
CA MET A 62 -10.65 2.24 53.53
C MET A 62 -9.68 2.77 52.46
N GLY A 63 -9.85 2.30 51.23
CA GLY A 63 -9.44 3.02 50.03
C GLY A 63 -10.70 3.58 49.41
N GLY A 64 -10.94 4.87 49.55
CA GLY A 64 -12.02 5.54 48.84
C GLY A 64 -11.76 5.46 47.34
N SER A 65 -12.27 4.43 46.68
CA SER A 65 -12.50 4.47 45.24
C SER A 65 -13.64 5.44 45.01
N ALA A 66 -13.32 6.56 44.36
CA ALA A 66 -14.31 7.50 43.87
C ALA A 66 -15.38 6.72 43.12
N TRP A 67 -16.61 6.74 43.64
CA TRP A 67 -17.77 6.23 42.92
C TRP A 67 -17.93 7.16 41.72
N ALA A 68 -17.42 6.75 40.56
CA ALA A 68 -17.89 7.28 39.30
C ALA A 68 -19.36 6.93 39.23
N GLY A 69 -20.21 7.88 39.63
CA GLY A 69 -21.65 7.75 39.54
C GLY A 69 -22.01 7.37 38.11
N LEU A 70 -22.58 6.17 37.97
CA LEU A 70 -23.65 5.78 37.05
C LEU A 70 -23.86 6.65 35.79
N VAL A 71 -22.86 6.80 34.92
CA VAL A 71 -23.04 7.29 33.52
C VAL A 71 -22.36 6.34 32.53
N CYS A 72 -22.22 5.07 32.91
CA CYS A 72 -21.68 4.00 32.06
C CYS A 72 -22.57 2.74 32.05
N THR A 73 -23.85 2.89 32.40
CA THR A 73 -24.85 1.83 32.29
C THR A 73 -25.71 2.04 31.03
N THR A 74 -25.72 1.06 30.14
CA THR A 74 -26.69 1.03 29.04
C THR A 74 -28.08 0.82 29.62
N THR A 75 -28.98 1.79 29.49
CA THR A 75 -30.40 1.65 29.84
C THR A 75 -31.07 0.73 28.81
N GLY A 76 -30.94 -0.57 29.02
CA GLY A 76 -31.51 -1.60 28.16
C GLY A 76 -31.22 -2.97 28.78
N THR A 77 -32.27 -3.73 29.04
CA THR A 77 -32.31 -5.06 29.64
C THR A 77 -31.27 -6.04 29.05
N SER A 78 -30.07 -6.06 29.61
CA SER A 78 -29.02 -7.00 29.25
C SER A 78 -28.39 -7.56 30.51
N THR A 79 -28.59 -8.85 30.71
CA THR A 79 -27.89 -9.73 31.66
C THR A 79 -26.41 -9.92 31.28
N GLY A 80 -25.79 -8.95 30.62
CA GLY A 80 -24.39 -8.98 30.15
C GLY A 80 -23.41 -8.57 31.25
N ILE A 81 -22.30 -9.30 31.35
CA ILE A 81 -21.20 -9.08 32.30
C ILE A 81 -20.80 -7.58 32.30
N PRO A 82 -20.61 -6.93 33.47
CA PRO A 82 -20.26 -5.51 33.53
C PRO A 82 -18.92 -5.23 32.85
N SER A 83 -18.76 -4.01 32.34
CA SER A 83 -17.44 -3.52 31.94
C SER A 83 -16.51 -3.48 33.16
N SER A 84 -15.24 -3.84 32.97
CA SER A 84 -14.22 -3.90 34.03
C SER A 84 -13.08 -2.94 33.72
N ALA A 85 -12.77 -2.05 34.67
CA ALA A 85 -11.58 -1.20 34.67
C ALA A 85 -10.73 -1.58 35.89
N SER A 86 -9.63 -2.29 35.68
CA SER A 86 -8.83 -2.89 36.76
C SER A 86 -7.52 -2.14 37.06
N ALA A 87 -7.07 -1.26 36.18
CA ALA A 87 -5.83 -0.51 36.32
C ALA A 87 -6.06 0.94 36.77
N THR A 88 -5.00 1.59 37.25
CA THR A 88 -5.03 2.99 37.70
C THR A 88 -5.44 3.91 36.56
N ASN A 89 -6.39 4.81 36.82
CA ASN A 89 -6.96 5.76 35.85
C ASN A 89 -7.55 5.10 34.59
N ALA A 90 -7.87 3.80 34.63
CA ALA A 90 -8.51 3.13 33.51
C ALA A 90 -10.00 3.49 33.44
N ILE A 91 -10.53 3.60 32.22
CA ILE A 91 -11.94 3.89 31.95
C ILE A 91 -12.52 2.73 31.16
N ALA A 92 -13.59 2.11 31.65
CA ALA A 92 -14.36 1.11 30.92
C ALA A 92 -15.85 1.45 30.95
N CYS A 93 -16.46 1.68 29.79
CA CYS A 93 -17.81 2.22 29.71
C CYS A 93 -18.64 1.55 28.59
N GLY A 94 -19.84 1.06 28.93
CA GLY A 94 -20.70 0.28 28.04
C GLY A 94 -20.78 -1.19 28.44
N VAL A 95 -20.86 -2.11 27.48
CA VAL A 95 -21.11 -3.55 27.72
C VAL A 95 -19.84 -4.38 27.54
N GLN A 96 -19.45 -5.16 28.56
CA GLN A 96 -18.37 -6.14 28.49
C GLN A 96 -17.01 -5.59 27.99
N ASN A 97 -16.71 -4.33 28.27
CA ASN A 97 -15.38 -3.78 28.00
C ASN A 97 -14.39 -4.20 29.09
N GLN A 98 -13.11 -4.36 28.73
CA GLN A 98 -12.02 -4.70 29.64
C GLN A 98 -10.91 -3.66 29.49
N ALA A 99 -10.68 -2.86 30.53
CA ALA A 99 -9.60 -1.89 30.60
C ALA A 99 -8.62 -2.25 31.72
N SER A 100 -7.51 -2.88 31.34
CA SER A 100 -6.50 -3.42 32.26
C SER A 100 -5.13 -2.74 32.15
N GLY A 101 -4.98 -1.76 31.27
CA GLY A 101 -3.79 -0.92 31.17
C GLY A 101 -3.90 0.36 32.00
N SER A 102 -2.79 0.88 32.52
CA SER A 102 -2.81 2.16 33.25
C SER A 102 -3.15 3.31 32.30
N ASN A 103 -4.04 4.22 32.71
CA ASN A 103 -4.59 5.29 31.87
C ASN A 103 -5.22 4.78 30.55
N SER A 104 -5.69 3.52 30.49
CA SER A 104 -6.33 2.99 29.29
C SER A 104 -7.82 3.32 29.24
N SER A 105 -8.42 3.34 28.05
CA SER A 105 -9.84 3.66 27.88
C SER A 105 -10.53 2.70 26.92
N ALA A 106 -11.56 1.98 27.39
CA ALA A 106 -12.39 1.09 26.58
C ALA A 106 -13.86 1.56 26.61
N LEU A 107 -14.39 2.02 25.47
CA LEU A 107 -15.75 2.58 25.36
C LEU A 107 -16.56 1.89 24.26
N GLY A 108 -17.74 1.36 24.59
CA GLY A 108 -18.66 0.73 23.65
C GLY A 108 -19.04 -0.69 24.07
N VAL A 109 -18.83 -1.69 23.19
CA VAL A 109 -19.20 -3.09 23.44
C VAL A 109 -18.01 -4.01 23.17
N PHE A 110 -17.66 -4.92 24.09
CA PHE A 110 -16.62 -5.94 23.93
C PHE A 110 -15.21 -5.41 23.58
N ASN A 111 -14.88 -4.17 23.94
CA ASN A 111 -13.53 -3.66 23.68
C ASN A 111 -12.54 -4.13 24.75
N ILE A 112 -11.31 -4.39 24.35
CA ILE A 112 -10.21 -4.80 25.20
C ILE A 112 -9.08 -3.77 25.09
N THR A 113 -8.64 -3.24 26.22
CA THR A 113 -7.43 -2.42 26.35
C THR A 113 -6.53 -3.03 27.42
N SER A 114 -5.32 -3.45 27.04
CA SER A 114 -4.46 -4.27 27.93
C SER A 114 -3.13 -3.62 28.29
N LYS A 115 -2.79 -2.49 27.68
CA LYS A 115 -1.49 -1.83 27.83
C LYS A 115 -1.62 -0.36 28.17
N ASN A 116 -0.54 0.26 28.61
CA ASN A 116 -0.60 1.62 29.15
C ASN A 116 -0.97 2.61 28.06
N TYR A 117 -1.83 3.59 28.40
CA TYR A 117 -2.32 4.62 27.47
C TYR A 117 -3.01 4.07 26.20
N SER A 118 -3.44 2.81 26.22
CA SER A 118 -4.18 2.23 25.08
C SER A 118 -5.64 2.65 25.08
N SER A 119 -6.21 2.88 23.90
CA SER A 119 -7.60 3.30 23.75
C SER A 119 -8.35 2.42 22.76
N ALA A 120 -9.53 1.96 23.14
CA ALA A 120 -10.43 1.22 22.27
C ALA A 120 -11.85 1.81 22.29
N LEU A 121 -12.39 2.12 21.11
CA LEU A 121 -13.71 2.77 20.96
C LEU A 121 -14.55 2.07 19.89
N GLY A 122 -15.74 1.58 20.26
CA GLY A 122 -16.70 0.99 19.33
C GLY A 122 -17.08 -0.44 19.72
N VAL A 123 -16.97 -1.40 18.80
CA VAL A 123 -17.37 -2.80 19.03
C VAL A 123 -16.22 -3.76 18.80
N GLN A 124 -15.91 -4.62 19.78
CA GLN A 124 -14.96 -5.73 19.63
C GLN A 124 -13.53 -5.28 19.23
N ASN A 125 -13.11 -4.07 19.60
CA ASN A 125 -11.75 -3.63 19.33
C ASN A 125 -10.77 -4.17 20.39
N ASN A 126 -9.54 -4.48 19.98
CA ASN A 126 -8.46 -4.91 20.86
C ASN A 126 -7.25 -3.98 20.70
N ALA A 127 -7.03 -3.09 21.66
CA ALA A 127 -5.85 -2.24 21.75
C ALA A 127 -4.92 -2.79 22.85
N SER A 128 -3.95 -3.61 22.47
CA SER A 128 -3.08 -4.34 23.40
C SER A 128 -1.60 -3.98 23.27
N GLY A 129 -1.28 -2.84 22.66
CA GLY A 129 0.05 -2.25 22.62
C GLY A 129 0.11 -0.98 23.47
N ASP A 130 1.29 -0.62 23.99
CA ASP A 130 1.44 0.65 24.72
C ASP A 130 1.19 1.82 23.77
N TYR A 131 0.38 2.80 24.19
CA TYR A 131 -0.09 3.92 23.37
C TYR A 131 -0.86 3.52 22.10
N SER A 132 -1.42 2.29 22.04
CA SER A 132 -2.15 1.84 20.85
C SER A 132 -3.59 2.34 20.83
N SER A 133 -4.15 2.56 19.64
CA SER A 133 -5.52 3.02 19.45
C SER A 133 -6.28 2.11 18.49
N ALA A 134 -7.45 1.62 18.92
CA ALA A 134 -8.33 0.79 18.09
C ALA A 134 -9.75 1.36 18.07
N VAL A 135 -10.20 1.89 16.93
CA VAL A 135 -11.47 2.64 16.84
C VAL A 135 -12.34 2.10 15.70
N GLY A 136 -13.60 1.77 16.00
CA GLY A 136 -14.59 1.26 15.05
C GLY A 136 -15.06 -0.15 15.41
N ALA A 137 -14.93 -1.13 14.51
CA ALA A 137 -15.40 -2.49 14.72
C ALA A 137 -14.31 -3.55 14.48
N ALA A 138 -14.13 -4.48 15.41
CA ALA A 138 -13.25 -5.64 15.26
C ALA A 138 -11.79 -5.30 14.89
N ASN A 139 -11.27 -4.13 15.28
CA ASN A 139 -9.89 -3.75 15.00
C ASN A 139 -8.92 -4.33 16.04
N ARG A 140 -7.68 -4.58 15.63
CA ARG A 140 -6.58 -5.08 16.46
C ARG A 140 -5.37 -4.17 16.35
N ALA A 141 -5.09 -3.40 17.40
CA ALA A 141 -3.90 -2.55 17.54
C ALA A 141 -2.98 -3.13 18.63
N THR A 142 -2.12 -4.09 18.25
CA THR A 142 -1.29 -4.86 19.21
C THR A 142 0.14 -4.34 19.34
N GLY A 143 0.64 -3.59 18.35
CA GLY A 143 1.97 -2.99 18.41
C GLY A 143 2.00 -1.72 19.27
N SER A 144 3.18 -1.37 19.79
CA SER A 144 3.34 -0.09 20.50
C SER A 144 3.18 1.08 19.54
N ASN A 145 2.52 2.16 19.98
CA ASN A 145 2.12 3.31 19.16
C ASN A 145 1.31 2.93 17.91
N SER A 146 0.66 1.76 17.89
CA SER A 146 -0.08 1.34 16.70
C SER A 146 -1.49 1.92 16.65
N SER A 147 -1.99 2.16 15.45
CA SER A 147 -3.33 2.73 15.23
C SER A 147 -4.13 1.86 14.26
N ALA A 148 -5.27 1.35 14.70
CA ALA A 148 -6.21 0.59 13.88
C ALA A 148 -7.59 1.27 13.86
N LEU A 149 -7.98 1.87 12.74
CA LEU A 149 -9.21 2.67 12.62
C LEU A 149 -10.11 2.17 11.49
N GLY A 150 -11.38 1.89 11.78
CA GLY A 150 -12.39 1.46 10.80
C GLY A 150 -12.96 0.10 11.17
N SER A 151 -12.91 -0.88 10.26
CA SER A 151 -13.45 -2.22 10.48
C SER A 151 -12.46 -3.33 10.13
N SER A 152 -12.25 -4.27 11.04
CA SER A 152 -11.40 -5.46 10.86
C SER A 152 -9.92 -5.17 10.53
N ASN A 153 -9.38 -4.02 10.94
CA ASN A 153 -7.98 -3.69 10.69
C ASN A 153 -7.04 -4.34 11.71
N SER A 154 -5.80 -4.60 11.32
CA SER A 154 -4.74 -5.21 12.13
C SER A 154 -3.47 -4.38 12.07
N ALA A 155 -3.23 -3.52 13.06
CA ALA A 155 -1.99 -2.76 13.26
C ALA A 155 -1.10 -3.50 14.28
N LEU A 156 -0.28 -4.41 13.77
CA LEU A 156 0.40 -5.46 14.53
C LEU A 156 1.79 -5.07 15.03
N GLY A 157 2.51 -4.23 14.29
CA GLY A 157 3.89 -3.84 14.59
C GLY A 157 4.01 -2.49 15.30
N ILE A 158 5.23 -2.17 15.75
CA ILE A 158 5.56 -0.90 16.40
C ILE A 158 5.38 0.25 15.39
N ASN A 159 4.76 1.36 15.82
CA ASN A 159 4.44 2.53 14.99
C ASN A 159 3.64 2.17 13.72
N SER A 160 2.85 1.09 13.76
CA SER A 160 2.06 0.65 12.61
C SER A 160 0.72 1.36 12.51
N SER A 161 0.23 1.61 11.30
CA SER A 161 -1.08 2.23 11.07
C SER A 161 -1.90 1.43 10.07
N ALA A 162 -3.08 0.97 10.47
CA ALA A 162 -4.02 0.25 9.63
C ALA A 162 -5.39 0.96 9.65
N VAL A 163 -5.80 1.57 8.53
CA VAL A 163 -6.98 2.45 8.48
C VAL A 163 -7.90 2.07 7.32
N GLY A 164 -9.19 1.86 7.60
CA GLY A 164 -10.22 1.55 6.61
C GLY A 164 -10.87 0.19 6.87
N PHE A 165 -10.82 -0.74 5.91
CA PHE A 165 -11.44 -2.06 6.02
C PHE A 165 -10.42 -3.19 5.79
N ALA A 166 -10.31 -4.12 6.73
CA ALA A 166 -9.53 -5.35 6.59
C ALA A 166 -8.06 -5.15 6.19
N ASN A 167 -7.42 -4.06 6.64
CA ASN A 167 -6.00 -3.81 6.36
C ASN A 167 -5.10 -4.47 7.42
N THR A 168 -3.88 -4.85 7.02
CA THR A 168 -2.82 -5.33 7.92
C THR A 168 -1.57 -4.48 7.77
N ALA A 169 -1.03 -4.00 8.89
CA ALA A 169 0.23 -3.27 8.98
C ALA A 169 1.12 -3.91 10.08
N THR A 170 2.39 -4.12 9.78
CA THR A 170 3.44 -4.61 10.70
C THR A 170 4.40 -3.46 11.07
N ASP A 171 5.67 -3.71 11.37
CA ASP A 171 6.57 -2.72 11.98
C ASP A 171 6.88 -1.52 11.08
N GLN A 172 6.65 -0.33 11.62
CA GLN A 172 6.82 0.97 10.95
C GLN A 172 6.08 1.09 9.61
N SER A 173 5.02 0.29 9.40
CA SER A 173 4.31 0.26 8.13
C SER A 173 2.94 0.91 8.19
N SER A 174 2.42 1.30 7.03
CA SER A 174 1.12 1.96 6.88
C SER A 174 0.27 1.26 5.85
N ALA A 175 -0.93 0.82 6.24
CA ALA A 175 -1.93 0.22 5.38
C ALA A 175 -3.23 1.04 5.42
N LEU A 176 -3.59 1.70 4.33
CA LEU A 176 -4.74 2.62 4.25
C LEU A 176 -5.68 2.26 3.10
N GLY A 177 -6.96 2.03 3.40
CA GLY A 177 -8.00 1.75 2.40
C GLY A 177 -8.71 0.43 2.67
N SER A 178 -8.72 -0.50 1.71
CA SER A 178 -9.41 -1.79 1.84
C SER A 178 -8.50 -2.96 1.49
N GLN A 179 -8.42 -3.97 2.35
CA GLN A 179 -7.69 -5.23 2.11
C GLN A 179 -6.20 -5.06 1.78
N ASN A 180 -5.55 -4.00 2.27
CA ASN A 180 -4.13 -3.81 2.04
C ASN A 180 -3.29 -4.60 3.05
N ASN A 181 -2.13 -5.08 2.63
CA ASN A 181 -1.15 -5.76 3.47
C ASN A 181 0.21 -5.06 3.37
N ALA A 182 0.55 -4.22 4.35
CA ALA A 182 1.85 -3.59 4.49
C ALA A 182 2.68 -4.39 5.51
N SER A 183 3.36 -5.44 5.05
CA SER A 183 4.12 -6.37 5.91
C SER A 183 5.62 -6.10 5.95
N GLY A 184 6.14 -5.29 5.03
CA GLY A 184 7.55 -4.90 5.00
C GLY A 184 7.87 -3.80 6.03
N TYR A 185 9.10 -3.75 6.51
CA TYR A 185 9.54 -2.68 7.41
C TYR A 185 9.58 -1.34 6.64
N TYR A 186 9.04 -0.26 7.22
CA TYR A 186 8.81 1.02 6.52
C TYR A 186 7.93 0.94 5.26
N SER A 187 7.17 -0.14 5.10
CA SER A 187 6.33 -0.30 3.90
C SER A 187 5.07 0.55 3.93
N SER A 188 4.57 0.93 2.76
CA SER A 188 3.29 1.62 2.59
C SER A 188 2.42 0.89 1.58
N ALA A 189 1.18 0.59 1.96
CA ALA A 189 0.16 0.00 1.09
C ALA A 189 -1.12 0.84 1.16
N VAL A 190 -1.46 1.55 0.08
CA VAL A 190 -2.58 2.52 0.07
C VAL A 190 -3.51 2.26 -1.10
N GLY A 191 -4.80 2.12 -0.83
CA GLY A 191 -5.84 1.89 -1.83
C GLY A 191 -6.60 0.59 -1.58
N ILE A 192 -6.67 -0.29 -2.56
CA ILE A 192 -7.45 -1.53 -2.48
C ILE A 192 -6.58 -2.73 -2.85
N SER A 193 -6.52 -3.73 -1.97
CA SER A 193 -5.89 -5.03 -2.20
C SER A 193 -4.39 -4.94 -2.55
N ASN A 194 -3.67 -3.92 -2.07
CA ASN A 194 -2.23 -3.80 -2.31
C ASN A 194 -1.43 -4.64 -1.32
N ILE A 195 -0.30 -5.18 -1.77
CA ILE A 195 0.67 -5.91 -0.97
C ILE A 195 1.99 -5.14 -1.02
N SER A 196 2.46 -4.67 0.12
CA SER A 196 3.79 -4.09 0.27
C SER A 196 4.58 -4.91 1.29
N SER A 197 5.41 -5.83 0.81
CA SER A 197 6.19 -6.76 1.62
C SER A 197 7.68 -6.47 1.61
N GLY A 198 8.17 -5.65 0.67
CA GLY A 198 9.55 -5.21 0.63
C GLY A 198 9.89 -4.20 1.73
N TYR A 199 11.16 -4.18 2.17
CA TYR A 199 11.68 -3.12 3.02
C TYR A 199 11.55 -1.78 2.27
N ASN A 200 10.91 -0.78 2.90
CA ASN A 200 10.60 0.51 2.29
C ASN A 200 9.86 0.37 0.94
N GLY A 201 9.04 -0.67 0.80
CA GLY A 201 8.22 -0.90 -0.38
C GLY A 201 6.99 0.01 -0.40
N ASN A 202 6.59 0.49 -1.58
CA ASN A 202 5.43 1.34 -1.77
C ASN A 202 4.47 0.73 -2.78
N ALA A 203 3.28 0.32 -2.34
CA ALA A 203 2.22 -0.20 -3.19
C ALA A 203 0.98 0.70 -3.12
N LEU A 204 0.75 1.53 -4.14
CA LEU A 204 -0.34 2.54 -4.13
C LEU A 204 -1.31 2.32 -5.31
N GLY A 205 -2.60 2.22 -5.01
CA GLY A 205 -3.69 2.11 -5.99
C GLY A 205 -4.50 0.82 -5.83
N TYR A 206 -4.60 -0.01 -6.88
CA TYR A 206 -5.42 -1.22 -6.89
C TYR A 206 -4.58 -2.47 -7.18
N SER A 207 -4.56 -3.44 -6.27
CA SER A 207 -3.98 -4.77 -6.50
C SER A 207 -2.49 -4.75 -6.89
N ASN A 208 -1.71 -3.78 -6.40
CA ASN A 208 -0.27 -3.72 -6.67
C ASN A 208 0.52 -4.57 -5.67
N THR A 209 1.67 -5.09 -6.10
CA THR A 209 2.62 -5.83 -5.26
C THR A 209 3.99 -5.14 -5.29
N ALA A 210 4.48 -4.68 -4.15
CA ALA A 210 5.83 -4.17 -3.96
C ALA A 210 6.59 -5.07 -2.97
N SER A 211 7.32 -6.06 -3.49
CA SER A 211 8.04 -7.06 -2.67
C SER A 211 9.56 -6.86 -2.67
N GLY A 212 10.11 -6.10 -3.61
CA GLY A 212 11.53 -5.76 -3.64
C GLY A 212 11.94 -4.72 -2.58
N TYR A 213 13.20 -4.75 -2.16
CA TYR A 213 13.79 -3.68 -1.33
C TYR A 213 13.67 -2.33 -2.07
N ASN A 214 13.08 -1.30 -1.47
CA ASN A 214 12.74 -0.03 -2.14
C ASN A 214 11.89 -0.20 -3.42
N GLY A 215 11.09 -1.26 -3.52
CA GLY A 215 10.21 -1.50 -4.67
C GLY A 215 9.02 -0.53 -4.70
N ASN A 216 8.72 0.05 -5.86
CA ASN A 216 7.61 1.00 -6.04
C ASN A 216 6.61 0.47 -7.06
N ALA A 217 5.41 0.11 -6.63
CA ALA A 217 4.32 -0.36 -7.48
C ALA A 217 3.12 0.60 -7.40
N LEU A 218 2.94 1.45 -8.42
CA LEU A 218 1.94 2.53 -8.41
C LEU A 218 0.95 2.39 -9.57
N GLY A 219 -0.35 2.42 -9.28
CA GLY A 219 -1.43 2.33 -10.28
C GLY A 219 -2.30 1.10 -10.05
N SER A 220 -2.41 0.20 -11.03
CA SER A 220 -3.24 -0.99 -10.93
C SER A 220 -2.54 -2.26 -11.41
N LYS A 221 -2.54 -3.31 -10.60
CA LYS A 221 -2.00 -4.64 -10.93
C LYS A 221 -0.51 -4.64 -11.28
N ASN A 222 0.27 -3.70 -10.78
CA ASN A 222 1.71 -3.66 -11.03
C ASN A 222 2.47 -4.53 -10.02
N LYS A 223 3.61 -5.07 -10.43
CA LYS A 223 4.54 -5.83 -9.59
C LYS A 223 5.93 -5.22 -9.64
N ALA A 224 6.40 -4.74 -8.50
CA ALA A 224 7.77 -4.28 -8.28
C ALA A 224 8.47 -5.27 -7.34
N GLU A 225 8.98 -6.37 -7.92
CA GLU A 225 9.52 -7.50 -7.15
C GLU A 225 11.05 -7.47 -7.04
N GLY A 226 11.72 -6.80 -7.98
CA GLY A 226 13.16 -6.62 -7.90
C GLY A 226 13.59 -5.54 -6.90
N ASN A 227 14.80 -5.62 -6.37
CA ASN A 227 15.34 -4.57 -5.51
C ASN A 227 15.53 -3.27 -6.30
N TYR A 228 15.13 -2.14 -5.73
CA TYR A 228 15.11 -0.82 -6.37
C TYR A 228 14.25 -0.77 -7.65
N SER A 229 13.30 -1.70 -7.81
CA SER A 229 12.43 -1.75 -8.98
C SER A 229 11.31 -0.72 -8.92
N SER A 230 10.83 -0.30 -10.09
CA SER A 230 9.70 0.61 -10.23
C SER A 230 8.73 0.12 -11.31
N ALA A 231 7.49 -0.17 -10.91
CA ALA A 231 6.40 -0.58 -11.78
C ALA A 231 5.24 0.43 -11.70
N LEU A 232 5.00 1.18 -12.78
CA LEU A 232 4.10 2.35 -12.79
C LEU A 232 3.07 2.24 -13.91
N GLY A 233 1.77 2.31 -13.59
CA GLY A 233 0.68 2.30 -14.58
C GLY A 233 -0.27 1.12 -14.40
N PHE A 234 -0.46 0.30 -15.44
CA PHE A 234 -1.33 -0.87 -15.39
C PHE A 234 -0.62 -2.16 -15.83
N GLN A 235 -0.65 -3.18 -14.98
CA GLN A 235 -0.16 -4.53 -15.29
C GLN A 235 1.32 -4.56 -15.72
N ASN A 236 2.17 -3.74 -15.11
CA ASN A 236 3.61 -3.77 -15.36
C ASN A 236 4.32 -4.68 -14.37
N ASP A 237 5.31 -5.43 -14.84
CA ASP A 237 6.14 -6.36 -14.08
C ASP A 237 7.61 -5.90 -14.10
N ALA A 238 8.05 -5.22 -13.05
CA ALA A 238 9.45 -4.86 -12.80
C ALA A 238 10.08 -5.91 -11.87
N LEU A 239 10.58 -7.00 -12.47
CA LEU A 239 10.97 -8.23 -11.77
C LEU A 239 12.45 -8.25 -11.38
N GLY A 240 13.31 -7.53 -12.12
CA GLY A 240 14.75 -7.53 -11.87
C GLY A 240 15.25 -6.40 -10.96
N ILE A 241 16.48 -6.53 -10.48
CA ILE A 241 17.17 -5.50 -9.70
C ILE A 241 17.34 -4.24 -10.56
N ASN A 242 17.01 -3.07 -10.00
CA ASN A 242 17.07 -1.77 -10.67
C ASN A 242 16.27 -1.73 -11.99
N SER A 243 15.19 -2.49 -12.06
CA SER A 243 14.31 -2.56 -13.23
C SER A 243 13.26 -1.45 -13.22
N SER A 244 12.88 -0.97 -14.40
CA SER A 244 11.81 0.02 -14.56
C SER A 244 10.80 -0.44 -15.60
N ALA A 245 9.54 -0.62 -15.21
CA ALA A 245 8.44 -0.98 -16.09
C ALA A 245 7.32 0.07 -15.97
N VAL A 246 7.11 0.87 -17.02
CA VAL A 246 6.23 2.05 -16.97
C VAL A 246 5.25 2.06 -18.14
N GLY A 247 3.96 2.12 -17.86
CA GLY A 247 2.88 2.21 -18.85
C GLY A 247 1.87 1.07 -18.72
N PHE A 248 1.70 0.25 -19.76
CA PHE A 248 0.71 -0.83 -19.83
C PHE A 248 1.36 -2.16 -20.19
N GLY A 249 1.27 -3.17 -19.33
CA GLY A 249 1.64 -4.54 -19.70
C GLY A 249 3.12 -4.76 -20.00
N ASN A 250 4.02 -3.94 -19.45
CA ASN A 250 5.47 -4.06 -19.72
C ASN A 250 6.14 -5.04 -18.75
N THR A 251 7.22 -5.67 -19.19
CA THR A 251 8.09 -6.52 -18.36
C THR A 251 9.53 -6.01 -18.43
N ALA A 252 10.16 -5.83 -17.27
CA ALA A 252 11.56 -5.43 -17.12
C ALA A 252 12.29 -6.37 -16.15
N MET A 253 13.41 -6.95 -16.61
CA MET A 253 14.34 -7.77 -15.83
C MET A 253 15.53 -6.95 -15.32
N ASP A 254 16.65 -7.58 -14.95
CA ASP A 254 17.77 -6.92 -14.25
C ASP A 254 18.38 -5.76 -15.05
N GLN A 255 18.49 -4.60 -14.37
CA GLN A 255 19.05 -3.36 -14.90
C GLN A 255 18.39 -2.88 -16.20
N SER A 256 17.15 -3.32 -16.47
CA SER A 256 16.46 -3.06 -17.74
C SER A 256 15.35 -2.03 -17.59
N SER A 257 14.95 -1.43 -18.71
CA SER A 257 13.87 -0.45 -18.77
C SER A 257 12.87 -0.77 -19.87
N ALA A 258 11.61 -0.93 -19.50
CA ALA A 258 10.48 -1.14 -20.41
C ALA A 258 9.45 -0.02 -20.27
N LEU A 259 9.31 0.84 -21.28
CA LEU A 259 8.46 2.03 -21.25
C LEU A 259 7.45 2.05 -22.41
N GLY A 260 6.17 2.17 -22.11
CA GLY A 260 5.09 2.26 -23.10
C GLY A 260 4.06 1.14 -22.95
N SER A 261 3.81 0.35 -23.99
CA SER A 261 2.80 -0.71 -23.98
C SER A 261 3.36 -2.04 -24.45
N GLN A 262 3.19 -3.11 -23.65
CA GLN A 262 3.52 -4.49 -24.00
C GLN A 262 4.99 -4.70 -24.39
N ASN A 263 5.92 -3.92 -23.84
CA ASN A 263 7.34 -4.12 -24.08
C ASN A 263 7.92 -5.19 -23.16
N ASN A 264 8.91 -5.93 -23.65
CA ASN A 264 9.67 -6.92 -22.89
C ASN A 264 11.16 -6.59 -22.94
N ALA A 265 11.70 -6.01 -21.88
CA ALA A 265 13.13 -5.78 -21.68
C ALA A 265 13.69 -6.89 -20.78
N SER A 266 14.10 -8.01 -21.39
CA SER A 266 14.58 -9.20 -20.68
C SER A 266 16.09 -9.35 -20.65
N GLY A 267 16.82 -8.60 -21.49
CA GLY A 267 18.27 -8.57 -21.48
C GLY A 267 18.81 -7.73 -20.31
N TYR A 268 20.00 -8.07 -19.81
CA TYR A 268 20.68 -7.25 -18.82
C TYR A 268 21.10 -5.90 -19.43
N TYR A 269 20.85 -4.79 -18.75
CA TYR A 269 20.99 -3.42 -19.30
C TYR A 269 20.14 -3.12 -20.55
N SER A 270 19.12 -3.93 -20.84
CA SER A 270 18.31 -3.74 -22.04
C SER A 270 17.31 -2.57 -21.91
N SER A 271 16.98 -1.95 -23.03
CA SER A 271 15.94 -0.93 -23.13
C SER A 271 14.91 -1.30 -24.19
N ALA A 272 13.63 -1.28 -23.81
CA ALA A 272 12.50 -1.46 -24.72
C ALA A 272 11.50 -0.31 -24.55
N VAL A 273 11.37 0.56 -25.56
CA VAL A 273 10.54 1.77 -25.47
C VAL A 273 9.58 1.88 -26.64
N GLY A 274 8.29 2.07 -26.37
CA GLY A 274 7.24 2.22 -27.36
C GLY A 274 6.17 1.15 -27.22
N VAL A 275 5.88 0.40 -28.28
CA VAL A 275 4.80 -0.60 -28.28
C VAL A 275 5.30 -1.94 -28.79
N SER A 276 5.07 -3.00 -28.00
CA SER A 276 5.34 -4.40 -28.37
C SER A 276 6.79 -4.68 -28.78
N ASN A 277 7.76 -3.94 -28.21
CA ASN A 277 9.18 -4.19 -28.47
C ASN A 277 9.72 -5.31 -27.58
N ILE A 278 10.70 -6.05 -28.09
CA ILE A 278 11.44 -7.08 -27.37
C ILE A 278 12.92 -6.70 -27.37
N SER A 279 13.49 -6.49 -26.20
CA SER A 279 14.93 -6.30 -26.02
C SER A 279 15.47 -7.39 -25.11
N SER A 280 16.02 -8.44 -25.70
CA SER A 280 16.50 -9.65 -25.00
C SER A 280 18.02 -9.78 -25.00
N GLY A 281 18.72 -9.04 -25.86
CA GLY A 281 20.19 -8.97 -25.87
C GLY A 281 20.75 -8.21 -24.66
N TYR A 282 21.95 -8.58 -24.21
CA TYR A 282 22.70 -7.77 -23.26
C TYR A 282 22.91 -6.37 -23.86
N ASN A 283 22.52 -5.33 -23.13
CA ASN A 283 22.58 -3.93 -23.57
C ASN A 283 21.89 -3.71 -24.94
N GLY A 284 20.85 -4.50 -25.22
CA GLY A 284 20.02 -4.36 -26.41
C GLY A 284 19.07 -3.18 -26.32
N ASN A 285 18.81 -2.51 -27.44
CA ASN A 285 17.90 -1.37 -27.52
C ASN A 285 16.83 -1.61 -28.59
N ALA A 286 15.56 -1.71 -28.17
CA ALA A 286 14.42 -1.84 -29.06
C ALA A 286 13.47 -0.65 -28.89
N LEU A 287 13.47 0.30 -29.83
CA LEU A 287 12.72 1.57 -29.72
C LEU A 287 11.74 1.75 -30.88
N GLY A 288 10.45 1.93 -30.58
CA GLY A 288 9.39 2.19 -31.56
C GLY A 288 8.25 1.18 -31.48
N TYR A 289 7.90 0.54 -32.59
CA TYR A 289 6.80 -0.42 -32.68
C TYR A 289 7.30 -1.80 -33.15
N SER A 290 7.02 -2.85 -32.37
CA SER A 290 7.30 -4.25 -32.74
C SER A 290 8.76 -4.54 -33.15
N ASN A 291 9.74 -3.85 -32.54
CA ASN A 291 11.15 -4.13 -32.80
C ASN A 291 11.67 -5.27 -31.91
N THR A 292 12.68 -5.99 -32.40
CA THR A 292 13.37 -7.06 -31.68
C THR A 292 14.88 -6.80 -31.68
N ALA A 293 15.48 -6.62 -30.49
CA ALA A 293 16.92 -6.50 -30.29
C ALA A 293 17.41 -7.68 -29.44
N SER A 294 17.91 -8.73 -30.10
CA SER A 294 18.30 -10.00 -29.46
C SER A 294 19.81 -10.20 -29.38
N GLY A 295 20.59 -9.54 -30.25
CA GLY A 295 22.05 -9.62 -30.23
C GLY A 295 22.65 -8.83 -29.06
N TYR A 296 23.85 -9.22 -28.62
CA TYR A 296 24.65 -8.44 -27.69
C TYR A 296 24.88 -7.03 -28.26
N ASN A 297 24.56 -5.96 -27.53
CA ASN A 297 24.58 -4.57 -28.04
C ASN A 297 23.75 -4.35 -29.34
N GLY A 298 22.72 -5.17 -29.58
CA GLY A 298 21.84 -5.03 -30.75
C GLY A 298 20.94 -3.81 -30.67
N ASN A 299 20.76 -3.10 -31.78
CA ASN A 299 19.94 -1.88 -31.83
C ASN A 299 18.85 -2.00 -32.90
N ALA A 300 17.58 -2.05 -32.49
CA ALA A 300 16.42 -2.13 -33.39
C ALA A 300 15.52 -0.89 -33.20
N LEU A 301 15.48 0.00 -34.19
CA LEU A 301 14.87 1.33 -34.07
C LEU A 301 13.85 1.60 -35.20
N GLY A 302 12.61 1.92 -34.86
CA GLY A 302 11.55 2.24 -35.84
C GLY A 302 10.36 1.28 -35.75
N GLY A 303 9.98 0.63 -36.85
CA GLY A 303 8.85 -0.30 -36.90
C GLY A 303 9.21 -1.69 -37.44
N GLY A 304 9.02 -2.74 -36.65
CA GLY A 304 9.18 -4.13 -37.12
C GLY A 304 10.62 -4.56 -37.42
N ASN A 305 11.63 -3.88 -36.87
CA ASN A 305 13.04 -4.21 -37.14
C ASN A 305 13.54 -5.35 -36.25
N SER A 306 14.52 -6.12 -36.74
CA SER A 306 15.15 -7.23 -36.03
C SER A 306 16.68 -7.11 -36.06
N ALA A 307 17.28 -6.72 -34.94
CA ALA A 307 18.72 -6.71 -34.70
C ALA A 307 19.12 -7.98 -33.93
N LEU A 308 19.45 -9.04 -34.66
CA LEU A 308 19.64 -10.40 -34.13
C LEU A 308 21.11 -10.76 -33.93
N GLY A 309 22.02 -10.17 -34.71
CA GLY A 309 23.46 -10.40 -34.59
C GLY A 309 24.08 -9.56 -33.47
N ASP A 310 25.20 -10.03 -32.91
CA ASP A 310 25.95 -9.22 -31.95
C ASP A 310 26.48 -7.94 -32.61
N TYR A 311 26.36 -6.82 -31.91
CA TYR A 311 26.67 -5.46 -32.37
C TYR A 311 25.89 -5.04 -33.62
N SER A 312 24.77 -5.71 -33.94
CA SER A 312 23.97 -5.40 -35.12
C SER A 312 23.09 -4.16 -34.94
N SER A 313 22.72 -3.53 -36.05
CA SER A 313 21.82 -2.39 -36.09
C SER A 313 20.76 -2.57 -37.18
N ALA A 314 19.49 -2.45 -36.83
CA ALA A 314 18.36 -2.50 -37.74
C ALA A 314 17.48 -1.25 -37.53
N ILE A 315 17.51 -0.30 -38.47
CA ILE A 315 16.90 1.03 -38.31
C ILE A 315 15.95 1.33 -39.47
N GLY A 316 14.71 1.69 -39.16
CA GLY A 316 13.68 2.09 -40.13
C GLY A 316 12.45 1.20 -40.06
N PHE A 317 12.07 0.56 -41.16
CA PHE A 317 10.90 -0.31 -41.22
C PHE A 317 11.23 -1.72 -41.74
N ALA A 318 10.85 -2.74 -40.98
CA ALA A 318 10.95 -4.16 -41.37
C ALA A 318 12.37 -4.60 -41.79
N ASN A 319 13.43 -4.01 -41.24
CA ASN A 319 14.81 -4.42 -41.52
C ASN A 319 15.22 -5.61 -40.66
N THR A 320 16.12 -6.45 -41.17
CA THR A 320 16.74 -7.57 -40.43
C THR A 320 18.26 -7.47 -40.51
N ALA A 321 18.92 -7.31 -39.38
CA ALA A 321 20.37 -7.41 -39.24
C ALA A 321 20.71 -8.65 -38.41
N SER A 322 21.03 -9.76 -39.08
CA SER A 322 21.31 -11.04 -38.42
C SER A 322 22.80 -11.41 -38.37
N GLY A 323 23.64 -10.76 -39.17
CA GLY A 323 25.08 -10.93 -39.10
C GLY A 323 25.69 -10.19 -37.90
N GLN A 324 26.80 -10.71 -37.37
CA GLN A 324 27.60 -9.99 -36.38
C GLN A 324 28.10 -8.68 -37.01
N TYR A 325 27.99 -7.54 -36.32
CA TYR A 325 28.25 -6.20 -36.87
C TYR A 325 27.43 -5.84 -38.13
N GLY A 326 26.33 -6.55 -38.40
CA GLY A 326 25.46 -6.26 -39.53
C GLY A 326 24.66 -4.97 -39.33
N SER A 327 24.55 -4.14 -40.36
CA SER A 327 23.80 -2.89 -40.34
C SER A 327 22.76 -2.86 -41.46
N ALA A 328 21.48 -2.89 -41.11
CA ALA A 328 20.35 -2.80 -42.03
C ALA A 328 19.56 -1.51 -41.77
N VAL A 329 19.60 -0.56 -42.71
CA VAL A 329 19.02 0.78 -42.53
C VAL A 329 18.11 1.15 -43.71
N GLY A 330 16.87 1.54 -43.41
CA GLY A 330 15.86 1.94 -44.40
C GLY A 330 14.60 1.09 -44.32
N SER A 331 14.20 0.43 -45.42
CA SER A 331 13.00 -0.40 -45.47
C SER A 331 13.26 -1.78 -46.05
N TYR A 332 12.85 -2.86 -45.35
CA TYR A 332 12.95 -4.24 -45.83
C TYR A 332 14.38 -4.71 -46.19
N ASN A 333 15.42 -4.13 -45.58
CA ASN A 333 16.80 -4.56 -45.85
C ASN A 333 17.17 -5.79 -45.01
N LYS A 334 18.07 -6.62 -45.54
CA LYS A 334 18.63 -7.80 -44.88
C LYS A 334 20.16 -7.75 -44.87
N ALA A 335 20.75 -7.52 -43.70
CA ALA A 335 22.18 -7.62 -43.45
C ALA A 335 22.48 -8.93 -42.70
N SER A 336 22.70 -10.02 -43.44
CA SER A 336 22.81 -11.37 -42.88
C SER A 336 24.24 -11.92 -42.81
N GLY A 337 25.18 -11.38 -43.59
CA GLY A 337 26.60 -11.71 -43.46
C GLY A 337 27.26 -10.96 -42.30
N ASN A 338 28.38 -11.46 -41.79
CA ASN A 338 29.17 -10.75 -40.78
C ASN A 338 29.74 -9.45 -41.38
N SER A 339 29.77 -8.38 -40.60
CA SER A 339 30.28 -7.06 -40.97
C SER A 339 29.62 -6.49 -42.24
N THR A 340 28.33 -6.76 -42.44
CA THR A 340 27.59 -6.33 -43.65
C THR A 340 26.88 -5.00 -43.49
N ILE A 341 26.67 -4.31 -44.61
CA ILE A 341 25.85 -3.10 -44.69
C ILE A 341 24.76 -3.28 -45.75
N ALA A 342 23.50 -3.14 -45.37
CA ALA A 342 22.36 -3.08 -46.28
C ALA A 342 21.60 -1.76 -46.06
N LEU A 343 21.71 -0.82 -47.01
CA LEU A 343 21.20 0.55 -46.86
C LEU A 343 20.25 0.92 -48.02
N GLY A 344 19.01 1.30 -47.69
CA GLY A 344 18.01 1.78 -48.65
C GLY A 344 16.71 0.98 -48.59
N THR A 345 16.26 0.41 -49.71
CA THR A 345 15.01 -0.37 -49.77
C THR A 345 15.23 -1.74 -50.39
N GLU A 346 14.79 -2.81 -49.71
CA GLU A 346 14.84 -4.19 -50.21
C GLU A 346 16.25 -4.69 -50.59
N ASN A 347 17.31 -4.19 -49.93
CA ASN A 347 18.68 -4.68 -50.19
C ASN A 347 19.01 -5.92 -49.36
N THR A 348 19.79 -6.85 -49.93
CA THR A 348 20.31 -8.04 -49.24
C THR A 348 21.84 -8.05 -49.29
N ALA A 349 22.49 -7.95 -48.14
CA ALA A 349 23.92 -8.17 -47.96
C ALA A 349 24.14 -9.48 -47.17
N SER A 350 24.54 -10.55 -47.86
CA SER A 350 24.67 -11.88 -47.27
C SER A 350 26.10 -12.44 -47.27
N GLY A 351 27.00 -11.89 -48.08
CA GLY A 351 28.43 -12.22 -48.04
C GLY A 351 29.11 -11.61 -46.82
N GLU A 352 30.16 -12.24 -46.31
CA GLU A 352 30.98 -11.63 -45.26
C GLU A 352 31.60 -10.33 -45.76
N ALA A 353 31.58 -9.28 -44.93
CA ALA A 353 32.04 -7.93 -45.25
C ALA A 353 31.40 -7.30 -46.51
N SER A 354 30.22 -7.79 -46.93
CA SER A 354 29.56 -7.29 -48.15
C SER A 354 28.69 -6.06 -47.91
N SER A 355 28.46 -5.29 -48.98
CA SER A 355 27.73 -4.02 -48.93
C SER A 355 26.69 -3.93 -50.05
N ALA A 356 25.41 -3.75 -49.70
CA ALA A 356 24.30 -3.55 -50.63
C ALA A 356 23.62 -2.19 -50.38
N LEU A 357 23.73 -1.26 -51.33
CA LEU A 357 23.30 0.13 -51.16
C LEU A 357 22.38 0.59 -52.30
N GLY A 358 21.18 1.05 -51.98
CA GLY A 358 20.21 1.59 -52.93
C GLY A 358 18.86 0.87 -52.89
N VAL A 359 18.39 0.34 -54.02
CA VAL A 359 17.08 -0.35 -54.10
C VAL A 359 17.25 -1.73 -54.73
N ARG A 360 16.82 -2.79 -54.04
CA ARG A 360 16.84 -4.17 -54.55
C ARG A 360 18.23 -4.68 -54.98
N ASN A 361 19.29 -4.29 -54.28
CA ASN A 361 20.62 -4.84 -54.55
C ASN A 361 20.88 -6.10 -53.73
N THR A 362 21.63 -7.05 -54.29
CA THR A 362 22.08 -8.28 -53.62
C THR A 362 23.60 -8.36 -53.65
N ALA A 363 24.25 -8.31 -52.48
CA ALA A 363 25.69 -8.51 -52.31
C ALA A 363 25.94 -9.83 -51.56
N SER A 364 26.11 -10.91 -52.31
CA SER A 364 26.24 -12.29 -51.84
C SER A 364 27.69 -12.80 -51.78
N GLY A 365 28.58 -12.23 -52.59
CA GLY A 365 30.02 -12.50 -52.53
C GLY A 365 30.69 -11.97 -51.26
N GLU A 366 31.76 -12.66 -50.84
CA GLU A 366 32.66 -12.15 -49.80
C GLU A 366 33.30 -10.82 -50.23
N ALA A 367 33.28 -9.84 -49.35
CA ALA A 367 33.74 -8.47 -49.58
C ALA A 367 33.12 -7.79 -50.83
N SER A 368 31.97 -8.27 -51.31
CA SER A 368 31.35 -7.75 -52.52
C SER A 368 30.55 -6.47 -52.27
N SER A 369 30.33 -5.68 -53.32
CA SER A 369 29.60 -4.42 -53.24
C SER A 369 28.60 -4.30 -54.39
N ALA A 370 27.33 -4.14 -54.06
CA ALA A 370 26.24 -3.90 -55.01
C ALA A 370 25.61 -2.52 -54.74
N LEU A 371 25.80 -1.57 -55.67
CA LEU A 371 25.39 -0.17 -55.51
C LEU A 371 24.48 0.30 -56.65
N GLY A 372 23.29 0.79 -56.32
CA GLY A 372 22.35 1.37 -57.29
C GLY A 372 20.97 0.72 -57.22
N VAL A 373 20.46 0.23 -58.35
CA VAL A 373 19.13 -0.40 -58.43
C VAL A 373 19.24 -1.74 -59.13
N GLY A 374 18.84 -2.82 -58.44
CA GLY A 374 18.76 -4.15 -59.03
C GLY A 374 20.11 -4.80 -59.36
N ASN A 375 21.20 -4.41 -58.69
CA ASN A 375 22.51 -5.00 -58.93
C ASN A 375 22.74 -6.27 -58.12
N GLU A 376 23.57 -7.18 -58.65
CA GLU A 376 24.00 -8.40 -57.99
C GLU A 376 25.54 -8.47 -57.97
N ALA A 377 26.11 -8.79 -56.82
CA ALA A 377 27.56 -8.93 -56.58
C ALA A 377 27.86 -10.06 -55.59
#